data_AF-A0A9X7INC3-F1
#
_entry.id   AF-A0A9X7INC3-F1
#
_cell.length_a   1.000
_cell.length_b   1.000
_cell.length_c   1.000
_cell.angle_alpha   90.00
_cell.angle_beta   90.00
_cell.angle_gamma   90.00
#
_symmetry.space_group_name_H-M   'P 1'
#
loop_
_entity.id
_entity.type
_entity.pdbx_description
1 polymer ?
#
loop_
_entity_poly.entity_id
_entity_poly.type
_entity_poly.pdbx_seq_one_letter_code
_entity_poly.pdbx_strand_id
1 'polypeptide(L)'
;MSPSAAAARAELARLRAQELQLRRAELAAGIKVSASNVGVARRHADESRERAERAHRDAAARHRDAVSAHLKAAAAHEQAALFAGNGDGEAHLDAAEIHRAAAHTHEIAAVGQDLRG
;
A
#
# COMPACT_ATOMS: atom_id res chain seq x y z
N MET A 1 1.47 -8.58 27.43
CA MET A 1 0.74 -7.93 26.31
C MET A 1 1.75 -7.65 25.21
N SER A 2 1.53 -8.16 24.00
CA SER A 2 2.40 -7.86 22.86
C SER A 2 2.24 -6.38 22.45
N PRO A 3 3.33 -5.68 22.10
CA PRO A 3 3.24 -4.30 21.64
C PRO A 3 2.35 -4.21 20.39
N SER A 4 1.61 -3.11 20.25
CA SER A 4 0.81 -2.86 19.05
C SER A 4 1.74 -2.76 17.82
N ALA A 5 1.19 -3.03 16.63
CA ALA A 5 1.95 -2.90 15.38
C ALA A 5 2.54 -1.49 15.20
N ALA A 6 1.85 -0.45 15.69
CA ALA A 6 2.36 0.91 15.69
C ALA A 6 3.54 1.10 16.65
N ALA A 7 3.45 0.57 17.87
CA ALA A 7 4.53 0.61 18.86
C ALA A 7 5.77 -0.15 18.38
N ALA A 8 5.59 -1.31 17.75
CA ALA A 8 6.70 -2.09 17.17
C ALA A 8 7.42 -1.32 16.05
N ARG A 9 6.68 -0.62 15.18
CA ARG A 9 7.28 0.24 14.14
C ARG A 9 8.04 1.42 14.72
N ALA A 10 7.48 2.07 15.75
CA ALA A 10 8.15 3.19 16.42
C ALA A 10 9.46 2.74 17.07
N GLU A 11 9.47 1.59 17.74
CA GLU A 11 10.69 1.06 18.36
C GLU A 11 11.75 0.66 17.32
N LEU A 12 11.35 0.03 16.22
CA LEU A 12 12.26 -0.28 15.12
C LEU A 12 12.89 0.99 14.53
N ALA A 13 12.10 2.04 14.34
CA ALA A 13 12.59 3.34 13.86
C ALA A 13 13.57 3.98 14.85
N ARG A 14 13.27 3.91 16.16
CA ARG A 14 14.15 4.39 17.23
C ARG A 14 15.50 3.67 17.20
N LEU A 15 15.50 2.33 17.14
CA LEU A 15 16.71 1.51 17.08
C LEU A 15 17.56 1.84 15.85
N ARG A 16 16.90 1.97 14.69
CA ARG A 16 17.59 2.33 13.45
C ARG A 16 18.23 3.72 13.51
N ALA A 17 17.54 4.69 14.11
CA ALA A 17 18.08 6.04 14.27
C ALA A 17 19.34 6.05 15.15
N GLN A 18 19.34 5.28 16.25
CA GLN A 18 20.52 5.13 17.12
C GLN A 18 21.69 4.49 16.38
N GLU A 19 21.46 3.42 15.63
CA GLU A 19 22.49 2.75 14.84
C GLU A 19 23.12 3.71 13.82
N LEU A 20 22.29 4.48 13.10
CA LEU A 20 22.77 5.46 12.13
C LEU A 20 23.54 6.61 12.79
N GLN A 21 23.11 7.06 13.98
CA GLN A 21 23.82 8.08 14.74
C GLN A 21 25.20 7.60 15.18
N LEU A 22 25.30 6.37 15.71
CA LEU A 22 26.58 5.76 16.06
C LEU A 22 27.49 5.68 14.83
N ARG A 23 26.97 5.19 13.70
CA ARG A 23 27.76 5.06 12.47
C ARG A 23 28.25 6.41 11.94
N ARG A 24 27.44 7.47 12.05
CA ARG A 24 27.85 8.83 11.70
C ARG A 24 28.99 9.33 12.60
N ALA A 25 28.94 9.05 13.90
CA ALA A 25 30.00 9.42 14.83
C ALA A 25 31.31 8.67 14.52
N GLU A 26 31.24 7.37 14.24
CA GLU A 26 32.41 6.56 13.84
C GLU A 26 33.06 7.10 12.56
N LEU A 27 32.25 7.41 11.53
CA LEU A 27 32.74 7.99 10.29
C LEU A 27 33.39 9.37 10.50
N ALA A 28 32.79 10.21 11.35
CA ALA A 28 33.35 11.52 11.72
C ALA A 28 34.69 11.38 12.48
N ALA A 29 34.84 10.33 13.29
CA ALA A 29 36.09 9.99 13.97
C ALA A 29 37.14 9.32 13.04
N GLY A 30 36.86 9.18 11.73
CA GLY A 30 37.75 8.57 10.76
C GLY A 30 37.80 7.03 10.82
N ILE A 31 36.89 6.39 11.56
CA ILE A 31 36.79 4.94 11.61
C ILE A 31 36.27 4.44 10.26
N LYS A 32 37.13 3.67 9.57
CA LYS A 32 36.83 3.17 8.22
C LYS A 32 35.65 2.20 8.23
N VAL A 33 35.00 2.10 7.07
CA VAL A 33 33.99 1.05 6.81
C VAL A 33 34.65 -0.32 6.85
N SER A 34 34.01 -1.26 7.52
CA SER A 34 34.46 -2.65 7.64
C SER A 34 33.53 -3.60 6.89
N ALA A 35 33.96 -4.83 6.64
CA ALA A 35 33.12 -5.86 6.04
C ALA A 35 31.84 -6.11 6.86
N SER A 36 31.91 -6.01 8.19
CA SER A 36 30.74 -6.11 9.08
C SER A 36 29.70 -5.02 8.78
N ASN A 37 30.14 -3.77 8.62
CA ASN A 37 29.26 -2.66 8.26
C ASN A 37 28.56 -2.89 6.91
N VAL A 38 29.29 -3.40 5.92
CA VAL A 38 28.73 -3.75 4.60
C VAL A 38 27.72 -4.88 4.72
N GLY A 39 27.99 -5.90 5.53
CA GLY A 39 27.06 -7.01 5.78
C GLY A 39 25.76 -6.55 6.44
N VAL A 40 25.86 -5.67 7.44
CA VAL A 40 24.69 -5.05 8.08
C VAL A 40 23.88 -4.21 7.09
N ALA A 41 24.55 -3.39 6.28
CA ALA A 41 23.90 -2.56 5.26
C ALA A 41 23.18 -3.41 4.20
N ARG A 42 23.80 -4.50 3.74
CA ARG A 42 23.18 -5.44 2.78
C ARG A 42 21.94 -6.09 3.38
N ARG A 43 22.03 -6.62 4.60
CA ARG A 43 20.88 -7.22 5.29
C ARG A 43 19.71 -6.23 5.37
N HIS A 44 19.96 -4.98 5.75
CA HIS A 44 18.90 -3.96 5.81
C HIS A 44 18.32 -3.59 4.45
N ALA A 45 19.14 -3.60 3.39
CA ALA A 45 18.65 -3.41 2.03
C ALA A 45 17.73 -4.55 1.60
N ASP A 46 18.11 -5.81 1.87
CA ASP A 46 17.30 -6.99 1.55
C ASP A 46 15.98 -6.98 2.34
N GLU A 47 16.03 -6.74 3.66
CA GLU A 47 14.84 -6.59 4.51
C GLU A 47 13.92 -5.46 4.02
N SER A 48 14.50 -4.34 3.54
CA SER A 48 13.72 -3.22 3.02
C SER A 48 13.07 -3.55 1.69
N ARG A 49 13.77 -4.26 0.80
CA ARG A 49 13.22 -4.74 -0.46
C ARG A 49 12.03 -5.64 -0.20
N GLU A 50 12.18 -6.65 0.65
CA GLU A 50 11.08 -7.56 0.98
C GLU A 50 9.86 -6.85 1.59
N ARG A 51 10.08 -5.82 2.43
CA ARG A 51 8.99 -5.00 2.96
C ARG A 51 8.28 -4.20 1.86
N ALA A 52 9.03 -3.66 0.89
CA ALA A 52 8.46 -2.95 -0.24
C ALA A 52 7.63 -3.88 -1.14
N GLU A 53 8.15 -5.06 -1.48
CA GLU A 53 7.45 -6.09 -2.27
C GLU A 53 6.15 -6.54 -1.59
N ARG A 54 6.17 -6.76 -0.27
CA ARG A 54 4.96 -7.04 0.51
C ARG A 54 3.96 -5.88 0.47
N ALA A 55 4.44 -4.65 0.64
CA ALA A 55 3.58 -3.47 0.61
C ALA A 55 2.90 -3.28 -0.77
N HIS A 56 3.64 -3.53 -1.86
CA HIS A 56 3.08 -3.50 -3.22
C HIS A 56 2.00 -4.57 -3.42
N ARG A 57 2.25 -5.82 -3.00
CA ARG A 57 1.23 -6.88 -3.05
C ARG A 57 -0.01 -6.56 -2.22
N ASP A 58 0.17 -6.05 -1.00
CA ASP A 58 -0.94 -5.64 -0.14
C ASP A 58 -1.73 -4.47 -0.74
N ALA A 59 -1.06 -3.52 -1.40
CA ALA A 59 -1.70 -2.42 -2.11
C ALA A 59 -2.50 -2.90 -3.33
N ALA A 60 -1.93 -3.82 -4.12
CA ALA A 60 -2.62 -4.45 -5.24
C ALA A 60 -3.89 -5.18 -4.77
N ALA A 61 -3.81 -5.94 -3.67
CA ALA A 61 -4.96 -6.63 -3.08
C ALA A 61 -6.07 -5.64 -2.68
N ARG A 62 -5.73 -4.54 -1.98
CA ARG A 62 -6.70 -3.51 -1.61
C ARG A 62 -7.36 -2.83 -2.81
N HIS A 63 -6.61 -2.63 -3.89
CA HIS A 63 -7.19 -2.13 -5.14
C HIS A 63 -8.18 -3.12 -5.75
N ARG A 64 -7.87 -4.43 -5.76
CA ARG A 64 -8.82 -5.45 -6.22
C ARG A 64 -10.08 -5.53 -5.35
N ASP A 65 -9.95 -5.36 -4.03
CA ASP A 65 -11.10 -5.26 -3.13
C ASP A 65 -11.98 -4.04 -3.46
N ALA A 66 -11.36 -2.90 -3.74
CA ALA A 66 -12.06 -1.68 -4.17
C ALA A 66 -12.77 -1.86 -5.52
N VAL A 67 -12.16 -2.55 -6.50
CA VAL A 67 -12.82 -2.96 -7.75
C VAL A 67 -14.10 -3.74 -7.44
N SER A 68 -14.01 -4.77 -6.60
CA SER A 68 -15.17 -5.59 -6.23
C SER A 68 -16.29 -4.75 -5.58
N ALA A 69 -15.93 -3.82 -4.69
CA ALA A 69 -16.90 -2.94 -4.04
C ALA A 69 -17.60 -2.00 -5.02
N HIS A 70 -16.84 -1.38 -5.94
CA HIS A 70 -17.40 -0.50 -6.96
C HIS A 70 -18.31 -1.23 -7.95
N LEU A 71 -17.92 -2.42 -8.41
CA LEU A 71 -18.77 -3.20 -9.31
C LEU A 71 -20.08 -3.64 -8.64
N LYS A 72 -20.04 -4.01 -7.36
CA LYS A 72 -21.27 -4.29 -6.59
C LYS A 72 -22.15 -3.05 -6.45
N ALA A 73 -21.56 -1.88 -6.20
CA ALA A 73 -22.31 -0.63 -6.13
C ALA A 73 -22.95 -0.26 -7.48
N ALA A 74 -22.21 -0.41 -8.59
CA ALA A 74 -22.74 -0.21 -9.93
C ALA A 74 -23.94 -1.12 -10.22
N ALA A 75 -23.82 -2.42 -9.93
CA ALA A 75 -24.92 -3.37 -10.11
C ALA A 75 -26.16 -3.03 -9.26
N ALA A 76 -25.96 -2.55 -8.02
CA ALA A 76 -27.06 -2.12 -7.16
C ALA A 76 -27.79 -0.89 -7.73
N HIS A 77 -27.05 0.06 -8.29
CA HIS A 77 -27.63 1.22 -8.97
C HIS A 77 -28.36 0.83 -10.25
N GLU A 78 -27.78 -0.04 -11.08
CA GLU A 78 -28.45 -0.56 -12.28
C GLU A 78 -29.75 -1.29 -11.91
N GLN A 79 -29.74 -2.09 -10.84
CA GLN A 79 -30.95 -2.72 -10.32
C GLN A 79 -31.98 -1.68 -9.86
N ALA A 80 -31.57 -0.65 -9.13
CA ALA A 80 -32.47 0.41 -8.68
C ALA A 80 -33.09 1.18 -9.86
N ALA A 81 -32.32 1.42 -10.93
CA ALA A 81 -32.81 2.06 -12.14
C ALA A 81 -33.97 1.27 -12.80
N LEU A 82 -33.89 -0.07 -12.81
CA LEU A 82 -34.95 -0.92 -13.36
C LEU A 82 -36.28 -0.82 -12.58
N PHE A 83 -36.21 -0.51 -11.29
CA PHE A 83 -37.38 -0.39 -10.42
C PHE A 83 -37.81 1.07 -10.17
N ALA A 84 -37.09 2.05 -10.73
CA ALA A 84 -37.38 3.46 -10.58
C ALA A 84 -38.63 3.85 -11.38
N GLY A 85 -39.80 3.77 -10.74
CA GLY A 85 -41.10 4.13 -11.33
C GLY A 85 -41.40 5.63 -11.37
N ASN A 86 -40.47 6.48 -10.93
CA ASN A 86 -40.64 7.92 -10.75
C ASN A 86 -39.73 8.78 -11.67
N GLY A 87 -38.99 8.16 -12.59
CA GLY A 87 -38.06 8.86 -13.49
C GLY A 87 -36.63 8.99 -12.97
N ASP A 88 -36.31 8.53 -11.75
CA ASP A 88 -34.95 8.61 -11.18
C ASP A 88 -33.97 7.57 -11.77
N GLY A 89 -34.43 6.75 -12.71
CA GLY A 89 -33.63 5.69 -13.31
C GLY A 89 -32.36 6.19 -13.98
N GLU A 90 -32.40 7.36 -14.62
CA GLU A 90 -31.24 7.97 -15.28
C GLU A 90 -30.14 8.34 -14.26
N ALA A 91 -30.51 8.95 -13.14
CA ALA A 91 -29.56 9.29 -12.07
C ALA A 91 -28.89 8.04 -11.46
N HIS A 92 -29.62 6.92 -11.39
CA HIS A 92 -29.03 5.65 -10.99
C HIS A 92 -28.06 5.09 -12.04
N LEU A 93 -28.37 5.19 -13.32
CA LEU A 93 -27.46 4.75 -14.38
C LEU A 93 -26.17 5.58 -14.44
N ASP A 94 -26.27 6.91 -14.26
CA ASP A 94 -25.12 7.80 -14.15
C ASP A 94 -24.22 7.41 -12.95
N ALA A 95 -24.83 7.14 -11.79
CA ALA A 95 -24.11 6.68 -10.61
C ALA A 95 -23.41 5.33 -10.83
N ALA A 96 -24.05 4.41 -11.55
CA ALA A 96 -23.46 3.12 -11.91
C ALA A 96 -22.24 3.30 -12.83
N GLU A 97 -22.31 4.22 -13.80
CA GLU A 97 -21.20 4.53 -14.69
C GLU A 97 -19.99 5.10 -13.93
N ILE A 98 -20.23 6.03 -12.99
CA ILE A 98 -19.18 6.58 -12.12
C ILE A 98 -18.47 5.46 -11.33
N HIS A 99 -19.24 4.50 -10.80
CA HIS A 99 -18.65 3.35 -10.11
C HIS A 99 -17.86 2.43 -11.03
N ARG A 100 -18.32 2.18 -12.26
CA ARG A 100 -17.55 1.41 -13.25
C ARG A 100 -16.23 2.11 -13.62
N ALA A 101 -16.25 3.44 -13.80
CA ALA A 101 -15.04 4.22 -14.05
C ALA A 101 -14.05 4.18 -12.87
N ALA A 102 -14.55 4.25 -11.63
CA ALA A 102 -13.73 4.10 -10.43
C ALA A 102 -13.13 2.70 -10.30
N ALA A 103 -13.90 1.65 -10.61
CA ALA A 103 -13.40 0.28 -10.67
C ALA A 103 -12.25 0.14 -11.67
N HIS A 104 -12.40 0.68 -12.88
CA HIS A 104 -11.34 0.65 -13.90
C HIS A 104 -10.06 1.36 -13.44
N THR A 105 -10.20 2.51 -12.78
CA THR A 105 -9.06 3.24 -12.19
C THR A 105 -8.32 2.38 -11.16
N HIS A 106 -9.05 1.67 -10.31
CA HIS A 106 -8.46 0.76 -9.33
C HIS A 106 -7.81 -0.47 -9.96
N GLU A 107 -8.34 -0.99 -11.06
CA GLU A 107 -7.75 -2.11 -11.80
C GLU A 107 -6.37 -1.73 -12.38
N ILE A 108 -6.28 -0.57 -13.05
CA ILE A 108 -5.00 -0.03 -13.54
C ILE A 108 -4.01 0.16 -12.37
N ALA A 109 -4.49 0.69 -11.24
CA ALA A 109 -3.66 0.87 -10.06
C ALA A 109 -3.15 -0.46 -9.48
N ALA A 110 -3.99 -1.51 -9.44
CA ALA A 110 -3.61 -2.84 -8.99
C ALA A 110 -2.48 -3.42 -9.86
N VAL A 111 -2.62 -3.37 -11.19
CA VAL A 111 -1.58 -3.78 -12.15
C VAL A 111 -0.30 -2.96 -11.93
N GLY A 112 -0.44 -1.65 -11.72
CA GLY A 112 0.67 -0.77 -11.42
C GLY A 112 1.40 -1.07 -10.10
N GLN A 113 0.74 -1.69 -9.12
CA GLN A 113 1.36 -2.19 -7.90
C GLN A 113 2.05 -3.54 -8.12
N ASP A 114 1.42 -4.46 -8.84
CA ASP A 114 2.00 -5.77 -9.15
C ASP A 114 3.30 -5.66 -9.96
N LEU A 115 3.42 -4.65 -10.83
CA LEU A 115 4.65 -4.39 -11.61
C LEU A 115 5.78 -3.76 -10.79
N ARG A 116 5.49 -3.24 -9.59
CA ARG A 116 6.48 -2.59 -8.69
C ARG A 116 6.91 -3.49 -7.54
N GLY A 117 6.12 -4.51 -7.22
CA GLY A 117 6.44 -5.54 -6.24
C GLY A 117 7.18 -6.72 -6.85
#